data_AF-A0A1R1IFR7-F1
#
_entry.id   AF-A0A1R1IFR7-F1
#
_cell.length_a   1.000
_cell.length_b   1.000
_cell.length_c   1.000
_cell.angle_alpha   90.00
_cell.angle_beta   90.00
_cell.angle_gamma   90.00
#
_symmetry.space_group_name_H-M   'P 1'
#
loop_
_entity.id
_entity.type
_entity.pdbx_description
1 polymer ?
#
loop_
_entity_poly.entity_id
_entity_poly.type
_entity_poly.pdbx_seq_one_letter_code
_entity_poly.pdbx_strand_id
1 'polypeptide(L)'
;MFGSIFTIMFIMVAVSIVLGIGRSVRGSGYDQLDQQQQPRQPQLGWGQPQQFFRPPMGYGPPTRYGQQQQGYAQHFGFGQQLGYGQGYDPTAAQPLSPASRDAVNADITTFGEQLRDLDLDVVGRTLDADAQADYGKALDSYDGAKQQLEYARSNADVKRITEILDEGRYAIACVKARANGAPVPEHRPPCFFDPAHGTSVANVQWAPPGGAMREVPACAADAQRVRTGNDPSIRMVHAGPQLMPVPYWEDPRHAAWAQGYYGRYGSDPVIRQITTGALMIGGFSLLMGLLDD
;
A
#
# COMPACT_ATOMS: atom_id res chain seq x y z
N MET A 1 10.85 -9.55 64.03
CA MET A 1 9.41 -9.30 63.77
C MET A 1 9.26 -8.28 62.63
N PHE A 2 9.49 -8.65 61.37
CA PHE A 2 9.23 -7.77 60.21
C PHE A 2 8.83 -8.54 58.92
N GLY A 3 8.48 -9.83 59.04
CA GLY A 3 8.18 -10.69 57.88
C GLY A 3 6.70 -10.83 57.52
N SER A 4 5.79 -10.25 58.30
CA SER A 4 4.35 -10.55 58.22
C SER A 4 3.47 -9.46 57.59
N ILE A 5 4.02 -8.26 57.30
CA ILE A 5 3.24 -7.15 56.73
C ILE A 5 3.25 -7.19 55.19
N PHE A 6 4.36 -7.60 54.58
CA PHE A 6 4.48 -7.64 53.11
C PHE A 6 3.62 -8.72 52.45
N THR A 7 3.35 -9.83 53.13
CA THR A 7 2.51 -10.92 52.60
C THR A 7 1.03 -10.57 52.56
N ILE A 8 0.55 -9.71 53.46
CA ILE A 8 -0.87 -9.32 53.54
C ILE A 8 -1.24 -8.29 52.46
N MET A 9 -0.32 -7.38 52.12
CA MET A 9 -0.57 -6.42 51.02
C MET A 9 -0.65 -7.10 49.64
N PHE A 10 0.08 -8.18 49.40
CA PHE A 10 0.05 -8.88 48.10
C PHE A 10 -1.27 -9.64 47.88
N ILE A 11 -1.89 -10.16 48.94
CA ILE A 11 -3.17 -10.87 48.87
C ILE A 11 -4.34 -9.90 48.60
N MET A 12 -4.33 -8.68 49.15
CA MET A 12 -5.41 -7.71 48.91
C MET A 12 -5.42 -7.13 47.48
N VAL A 13 -4.25 -6.98 46.84
CA VAL A 13 -4.17 -6.50 45.45
C VAL A 13 -4.64 -7.59 44.47
N ALA A 14 -4.35 -8.86 44.74
CA ALA A 14 -4.80 -9.97 43.90
C ALA A 14 -6.32 -10.21 43.97
N VAL A 15 -6.95 -10.01 45.13
CA VAL A 15 -8.41 -10.16 45.29
C VAL A 15 -9.19 -9.00 44.63
N SER A 16 -8.62 -7.80 44.56
CA SER A 16 -9.24 -6.65 43.89
C SER A 16 -9.29 -6.79 42.36
N ILE A 17 -8.35 -7.54 41.75
CA ILE A 17 -8.31 -7.75 40.29
C ILE A 17 -9.31 -8.83 39.84
N VAL A 18 -9.66 -9.78 40.72
CA VAL A 18 -10.58 -10.88 40.37
C VAL A 18 -12.06 -10.53 40.58
N LEU A 19 -12.39 -9.52 41.40
CA LEU A 19 -13.78 -9.09 41.66
C LEU A 19 -14.26 -7.87 40.83
N GLY A 20 -13.39 -7.30 39.99
CA GLY A 20 -13.70 -6.10 39.19
C GLY A 20 -14.37 -6.33 37.83
N ILE A 21 -14.53 -7.60 37.40
CA ILE A 21 -15.14 -7.94 36.11
C ILE A 21 -16.61 -8.29 36.33
N GLY A 22 -17.45 -7.28 36.53
CA GLY A 22 -18.89 -7.50 36.62
C GLY A 22 -19.69 -6.24 36.94
N ARG A 23 -20.43 -5.75 35.93
CA ARG A 23 -21.40 -4.62 35.91
C ARG A 23 -20.72 -3.27 35.62
N SER A 24 -21.06 -2.56 34.55
CA SER A 24 -22.40 -2.01 34.30
C SER A 24 -22.58 -1.55 32.84
N VAL A 25 -23.71 -1.95 32.26
CA VAL A 25 -24.29 -1.46 31.00
C VAL A 25 -25.43 -0.51 31.35
N ARG A 26 -25.39 0.78 30.91
CA ARG A 26 -26.49 1.60 30.33
C ARG A 26 -26.26 3.12 30.45
N GLY A 27 -26.65 3.85 29.40
CA GLY A 27 -26.94 5.30 29.40
C GLY A 27 -26.21 6.06 28.27
N SER A 28 -26.70 6.00 27.03
CA SER A 28 -27.66 6.95 26.43
C SER A 28 -27.07 8.34 26.18
N GLY A 29 -26.73 8.62 24.91
CA GLY A 29 -26.21 9.90 24.44
C GLY A 29 -26.24 10.00 22.90
N TYR A 30 -27.37 9.64 22.29
CA TYR A 30 -27.61 9.76 20.85
C TYR A 30 -28.82 10.68 20.62
N ASP A 31 -28.73 11.96 21.01
CA ASP A 31 -29.86 12.90 20.83
C ASP A 31 -29.41 14.30 20.36
N GLN A 32 -28.20 14.45 19.83
CA GLN A 32 -27.70 15.80 19.52
C GLN A 32 -26.80 15.89 18.29
N LEU A 33 -27.27 15.41 17.13
CA LEU A 33 -26.67 15.76 15.83
C LEU A 33 -27.68 16.07 14.70
N ASP A 34 -29.00 16.00 14.93
CA ASP A 34 -30.01 16.06 13.85
C ASP A 34 -30.62 17.45 13.57
N GLN A 35 -29.98 18.56 13.93
CA GLN A 35 -30.55 19.91 13.71
C GLN A 35 -29.73 20.89 12.86
N GLN A 36 -28.72 20.45 12.10
CA GLN A 36 -27.93 21.39 11.26
C GLN A 36 -27.72 21.02 9.78
N GLN A 37 -28.53 20.13 9.19
CA GLN A 37 -28.39 19.82 7.76
C GLN A 37 -29.74 19.86 7.01
N GLN A 38 -30.19 21.08 6.70
CA GLN A 38 -31.14 21.33 5.61
C GLN A 38 -30.37 21.81 4.37
N PRO A 39 -30.41 21.09 3.24
CA PRO A 39 -29.74 21.52 2.02
C PRO A 39 -30.53 22.60 1.27
N ARG A 40 -29.87 23.72 0.94
CA ARG A 40 -30.37 24.69 -0.05
C ARG A 40 -30.29 24.07 -1.45
N GLN A 41 -31.43 23.92 -2.11
CA GLN A 41 -31.53 23.57 -3.53
C GLN A 41 -31.06 24.72 -4.44
N PRO A 42 -30.26 24.47 -5.49
CA PRO A 42 -30.14 25.38 -6.63
C PRO A 42 -31.16 25.03 -7.74
N GLN A 43 -31.89 26.04 -8.20
CA GLN A 43 -32.90 25.97 -9.26
C GLN A 43 -32.28 25.63 -10.64
N LEU A 44 -32.91 24.68 -11.34
CA LEU A 44 -32.69 24.36 -12.75
C LEU A 44 -33.33 25.42 -13.65
N GLY A 45 -32.51 26.11 -14.46
CA GLY A 45 -32.96 27.01 -15.52
C GLY A 45 -32.63 26.44 -16.90
N TRP A 46 -33.67 26.17 -17.69
CA TRP A 46 -33.60 25.69 -19.07
C TRP A 46 -33.34 26.83 -20.07
N GLY A 47 -32.37 26.67 -20.96
CA GLY A 47 -32.15 27.60 -22.08
C GLY A 47 -31.17 27.07 -23.15
N GLN A 48 -31.71 26.63 -24.27
CA GLN A 48 -31.12 26.43 -25.62
C GLN A 48 -32.27 26.74 -26.62
N PRO A 49 -32.09 27.00 -27.93
CA PRO A 49 -30.94 26.71 -28.84
C PRO A 49 -30.55 27.95 -29.72
N GLN A 50 -29.51 27.99 -30.57
CA GLN A 50 -29.30 27.34 -31.89
C GLN A 50 -27.88 27.72 -32.41
N GLN A 51 -27.02 26.74 -32.75
CA GLN A 51 -26.62 26.32 -34.13
C GLN A 51 -25.80 27.35 -34.94
N PHE A 52 -24.56 27.01 -35.35
CA PHE A 52 -24.11 26.97 -36.77
C PHE A 52 -22.62 26.52 -36.92
N PHE A 53 -22.45 25.33 -37.50
CA PHE A 53 -21.44 24.83 -38.47
C PHE A 53 -19.91 25.16 -38.42
N ARG A 54 -19.15 24.09 -38.12
CA ARG A 54 -17.93 23.46 -38.73
C ARG A 54 -16.62 24.23 -39.09
N PRO A 55 -15.43 23.58 -38.91
CA PRO A 55 -14.08 24.11 -39.22
C PRO A 55 -13.50 23.64 -40.58
N PRO A 56 -12.35 24.19 -41.02
CA PRO A 56 -11.30 23.32 -41.56
C PRO A 56 -9.83 23.68 -41.20
N MET A 57 -9.07 22.61 -40.88
CA MET A 57 -7.68 22.25 -41.27
C MET A 57 -6.58 23.31 -41.48
N GLY A 58 -5.43 23.13 -40.81
CA GLY A 58 -4.15 23.76 -41.16
C GLY A 58 -2.93 23.18 -40.41
N TYR A 59 -1.92 22.76 -41.17
CA TYR A 59 -0.68 22.06 -40.79
C TYR A 59 0.41 22.93 -40.12
N GLY A 60 1.25 22.30 -39.27
CA GLY A 60 2.70 22.61 -39.14
C GLY A 60 3.20 23.20 -37.80
N PRO A 61 4.28 22.66 -37.17
CA PRO A 61 4.84 23.19 -35.92
C PRO A 61 5.99 24.19 -36.16
N PRO A 62 6.20 25.18 -35.28
CA PRO A 62 7.47 25.89 -35.21
C PRO A 62 8.32 25.47 -34.00
N THR A 63 9.49 24.95 -34.36
CA THR A 63 10.86 25.10 -33.82
C THR A 63 11.09 25.71 -32.42
N ARG A 64 11.92 24.97 -31.67
CA ARG A 64 12.69 25.27 -30.46
C ARG A 64 13.67 26.44 -30.61
N TYR A 65 13.63 27.43 -29.71
CA TYR A 65 14.76 28.29 -29.33
C TYR A 65 14.55 28.86 -27.91
N GLY A 66 15.62 28.88 -27.09
CA GLY A 66 15.74 29.82 -25.96
C GLY A 66 15.92 29.25 -24.55
N GLN A 67 17.18 28.93 -24.19
CA GLN A 67 17.80 29.25 -22.89
C GLN A 67 17.41 30.70 -22.47
N GLN A 68 17.24 31.15 -21.21
CA GLN A 68 17.79 30.82 -19.90
C GLN A 68 17.15 31.84 -18.91
N GLN A 69 16.68 31.42 -17.72
CA GLN A 69 16.84 32.24 -16.50
C GLN A 69 16.62 31.41 -15.24
N GLN A 70 17.68 31.35 -14.45
CA GLN A 70 17.80 30.67 -13.17
C GLN A 70 17.18 31.52 -12.05
N GLY A 71 16.51 30.87 -11.11
CA GLY A 71 15.99 31.51 -9.90
C GLY A 71 15.70 30.49 -8.79
N TYR A 72 16.75 30.16 -8.04
CA TYR A 72 16.79 29.66 -6.64
C TYR A 72 15.61 28.81 -6.11
N ALA A 73 15.78 27.48 -6.13
CA ALA A 73 15.20 26.58 -5.12
C ALA A 73 16.15 25.39 -4.90
N GLN A 74 16.38 25.07 -3.64
CA GLN A 74 17.50 24.29 -3.15
C GLN A 74 17.27 22.77 -3.21
N HIS A 75 18.27 22.10 -3.76
CA HIS A 75 18.82 20.77 -3.45
C HIS A 75 18.10 19.92 -2.38
N PHE A 76 17.12 19.11 -2.80
CA PHE A 76 16.81 17.81 -2.20
C PHE A 76 17.10 16.75 -3.27
N GLY A 77 18.18 15.98 -3.08
CA GLY A 77 18.68 15.02 -4.06
C GLY A 77 17.87 13.73 -4.13
N PHE A 78 16.61 13.80 -4.58
CA PHE A 78 15.89 12.66 -5.17
C PHE A 78 15.89 12.87 -6.68
N GLY A 79 16.98 12.50 -7.34
CA GLY A 79 17.22 12.87 -8.73
C GLY A 79 18.30 12.05 -9.41
N GLN A 80 18.03 10.76 -9.63
CA GLN A 80 18.36 10.17 -10.92
C GLN A 80 17.09 9.58 -11.51
N GLN A 81 16.47 10.41 -12.34
CA GLN A 81 15.47 10.04 -13.30
C GLN A 81 16.07 9.02 -14.28
N LEU A 82 15.95 7.74 -13.95
CA LEU A 82 16.12 6.66 -14.91
C LEU A 82 14.88 6.64 -15.80
N GLY A 83 14.92 7.49 -16.83
CA GLY A 83 13.96 7.49 -17.92
C GLY A 83 14.06 6.22 -18.73
N TYR A 84 13.28 5.20 -18.36
CA TYR A 84 12.90 4.11 -19.24
C TYR A 84 11.38 4.16 -19.43
N GLY A 85 10.97 4.73 -20.56
CA GLY A 85 9.66 4.58 -21.21
C GLY A 85 8.43 4.39 -20.32
N GLN A 86 8.02 5.43 -19.58
CA GLN A 86 6.66 5.49 -19.08
C GLN A 86 5.73 5.69 -20.28
N GLY A 87 5.22 4.57 -20.81
CA GLY A 87 4.08 4.59 -21.72
C GLY A 87 2.97 5.43 -21.10
N TYR A 88 2.25 6.18 -21.93
CA TYR A 88 1.14 6.99 -21.48
C TYR A 88 0.15 6.14 -20.66
N ASP A 89 0.05 6.39 -19.35
CA ASP A 89 -0.97 5.80 -18.49
C ASP A 89 -2.21 6.70 -18.49
N PRO A 90 -3.30 6.32 -19.19
CA PRO A 90 -4.52 7.13 -19.26
C PRO A 90 -5.21 7.26 -17.90
N THR A 91 -4.88 6.40 -16.93
CA THR A 91 -5.49 6.37 -15.61
C THR A 91 -4.77 7.24 -14.58
N ALA A 92 -3.59 7.76 -14.91
CA ALA A 92 -2.74 8.50 -13.97
C ALA A 92 -3.43 9.75 -13.38
N ALA A 93 -4.16 10.48 -14.22
CA ALA A 93 -4.88 11.70 -13.82
C ALA A 93 -6.24 11.43 -13.17
N GLN A 94 -6.71 10.18 -13.13
CA GLN A 94 -7.98 9.84 -12.49
C GLN A 94 -7.90 10.13 -10.98
N PRO A 95 -9.02 10.54 -10.37
CA PRO A 95 -9.05 10.85 -8.95
C PRO A 95 -8.73 9.62 -8.11
N LEU A 96 -8.00 9.86 -7.02
CA LEU A 96 -7.70 8.84 -6.02
C LEU A 96 -8.99 8.26 -5.42
N SER A 97 -9.15 6.93 -5.49
CA SER A 97 -10.28 6.24 -4.86
C SER A 97 -10.14 6.19 -3.33
N PRO A 98 -11.25 6.19 -2.56
CA PRO A 98 -11.18 5.97 -1.11
C PRO A 98 -10.45 4.66 -0.74
N ALA A 99 -10.71 3.58 -1.49
CA ALA A 99 -10.08 2.28 -1.26
C ALA A 99 -8.55 2.31 -1.42
N SER A 100 -8.03 2.95 -2.48
CA SER A 100 -6.58 3.12 -2.65
C SER A 100 -5.98 4.02 -1.57
N ARG A 101 -6.70 5.07 -1.13
CA ARG A 101 -6.26 5.92 -0.02
C ARG A 101 -6.18 5.13 1.29
N ASP A 102 -7.17 4.30 1.60
CA ASP A 102 -7.20 3.49 2.81
C ASP A 102 -6.09 2.43 2.80
N ALA A 103 -5.85 1.80 1.65
CA ALA A 103 -4.74 0.87 1.48
C ALA A 103 -3.37 1.52 1.71
N VAL A 104 -3.15 2.72 1.17
CA VAL A 104 -1.91 3.49 1.41
C VAL A 104 -1.77 3.89 2.89
N ASN A 105 -2.83 4.34 3.55
CA ASN A 105 -2.81 4.65 4.98
C ASN A 105 -2.41 3.43 5.83
N ALA A 106 -2.99 2.26 5.53
CA ALA A 106 -2.65 1.01 6.20
C ALA A 106 -1.17 0.64 5.96
N ASP A 107 -0.66 0.84 4.75
CA ASP A 107 0.74 0.54 4.42
C ASP A 107 1.73 1.45 5.14
N ILE A 108 1.42 2.74 5.25
CA ILE A 108 2.25 3.70 6.00
C ILE A 108 2.28 3.30 7.48
N THR A 109 1.12 2.94 8.04
CA THR A 109 1.02 2.47 9.43
C THR A 109 1.88 1.23 9.64
N THR A 110 1.72 0.22 8.78
CA THR A 110 2.51 -1.01 8.80
C THR A 110 4.00 -0.73 8.62
N PHE A 111 4.38 0.20 7.73
CA PHE A 111 5.76 0.56 7.52
C PHE A 111 6.38 1.24 8.75
N GLY A 112 5.62 2.08 9.46
CA GLY A 112 6.04 2.65 10.74
C GLY A 112 6.29 1.57 11.81
N GLU A 113 5.47 0.52 11.85
CA GLU A 113 5.70 -0.63 12.73
C GLU A 113 6.97 -1.40 12.33
N GLN A 114 7.19 -1.61 11.04
CA GLN A 114 8.41 -2.25 10.52
C GLN A 114 9.68 -1.46 10.85
N LEU A 115 9.62 -0.12 10.84
CA LEU A 115 10.72 0.74 11.26
C LEU A 115 11.00 0.64 12.76
N ARG A 116 9.95 0.56 13.58
CA ARG A 116 10.10 0.30 15.02
C ARG A 116 10.74 -1.07 15.27
N ASP A 117 10.32 -2.08 14.54
CA ASP A 117 10.90 -3.43 14.68
C ASP A 117 12.35 -3.46 14.18
N LEU A 118 12.69 -2.69 13.14
CA LEU A 118 14.08 -2.51 12.69
C LEU A 118 14.94 -1.87 13.78
N ASP A 119 14.46 -0.83 14.45
CA ASP A 119 15.17 -0.18 15.57
C ASP A 119 15.51 -1.20 16.67
N LEU A 120 14.55 -2.06 17.01
CA LEU A 120 14.76 -3.16 17.96
C LEU A 120 15.75 -4.22 17.46
N ASP A 121 15.77 -4.54 16.17
CA ASP A 121 16.70 -5.51 15.59
C ASP A 121 18.17 -5.04 15.64
N VAL A 122 18.38 -3.72 15.50
CA VAL A 122 19.72 -3.12 15.41
C VAL A 122 20.16 -2.40 16.69
N VAL A 123 19.30 -2.31 17.70
CA VAL A 123 19.64 -1.68 18.98
C VAL A 123 20.91 -2.31 19.58
N GLY A 124 21.83 -1.46 20.03
CA GLY A 124 23.10 -1.89 20.60
C GLY A 124 24.12 -2.44 19.59
N ARG A 125 23.80 -2.47 18.29
CA ARG A 125 24.76 -2.82 17.23
C ARG A 125 25.45 -1.57 16.68
N THR A 126 26.71 -1.70 16.29
CA THR A 126 27.40 -0.68 15.51
C THR A 126 27.10 -0.90 14.03
N LEU A 127 26.34 0.02 13.43
CA LEU A 127 26.07 0.03 11.99
C LEU A 127 27.24 0.70 11.25
N ASP A 128 27.70 0.11 10.16
CA ASP A 128 28.64 0.75 9.24
C ASP A 128 27.99 1.91 8.46
N ALA A 129 28.78 2.67 7.71
CA ALA A 129 28.31 3.85 7.00
C ALA A 129 27.21 3.53 5.97
N ASP A 130 27.31 2.38 5.29
CA ASP A 130 26.30 1.97 4.31
C ASP A 130 24.98 1.58 5.00
N ALA A 131 25.05 0.84 6.10
CA ALA A 131 23.87 0.47 6.88
C ALA A 131 23.20 1.69 7.52
N GLN A 132 23.96 2.68 7.97
CA GLN A 132 23.41 3.97 8.42
C GLN A 132 22.73 4.73 7.28
N ALA A 133 23.32 4.74 6.09
CA ALA A 133 22.72 5.37 4.91
C ALA A 133 21.41 4.67 4.51
N ASP A 134 21.37 3.33 4.51
CA ASP A 134 20.14 2.58 4.22
C ASP A 134 19.08 2.77 5.31
N TYR A 135 19.47 2.89 6.59
CA TYR A 135 18.55 3.25 7.67
C TYR A 135 17.92 4.62 7.40
N GLY A 136 18.75 5.62 7.08
CA GLY A 136 18.30 6.97 6.71
C GLY A 136 17.27 6.96 5.58
N LYS A 137 17.54 6.21 4.50
CA LYS A 137 16.59 6.05 3.38
C LYS A 137 15.25 5.46 3.84
N ALA A 138 15.26 4.50 4.77
CA ALA A 138 14.03 3.89 5.27
C ALA A 138 13.18 4.91 6.07
N LEU A 139 13.82 5.75 6.89
CA LEU A 139 13.16 6.85 7.60
C LEU A 139 12.62 7.91 6.62
N ASP A 140 13.44 8.35 5.68
CA ASP A 140 13.07 9.33 4.66
C ASP A 140 11.87 8.84 3.82
N SER A 141 11.81 7.54 3.54
CA SER A 141 10.68 6.93 2.83
C SER A 141 9.38 7.01 3.64
N TYR A 142 9.45 6.84 4.96
CA TYR A 142 8.27 6.93 5.82
C TYR A 142 7.74 8.37 5.89
N ASP A 143 8.64 9.32 6.13
CA ASP A 143 8.28 10.74 6.18
C ASP A 143 7.79 11.24 4.82
N GLY A 144 8.47 10.85 3.74
CA GLY A 144 8.07 11.17 2.37
C GLY A 144 6.69 10.60 2.01
N ALA A 145 6.41 9.34 2.36
CA ALA A 145 5.10 8.73 2.11
C ALA A 145 3.97 9.45 2.87
N LYS A 146 4.20 9.80 4.15
CA LYS A 146 3.24 10.58 4.95
C LYS A 146 2.95 11.94 4.34
N GLN A 147 4.02 12.69 4.02
CA GLN A 147 3.89 14.03 3.45
C GLN A 147 3.15 14.00 2.12
N GLN A 148 3.48 13.06 1.23
CA GLN A 148 2.82 12.96 -0.07
C GLN A 148 1.33 12.59 0.05
N LEU A 149 0.95 11.77 1.02
CA LEU A 149 -0.45 11.39 1.23
C LEU A 149 -1.35 12.59 1.61
N GLU A 150 -0.83 13.59 2.32
CA GLU A 150 -1.57 14.81 2.68
C GLU A 150 -2.12 15.53 1.43
N TYR A 151 -1.29 15.57 0.38
CA TYR A 151 -1.58 16.29 -0.86
C TYR A 151 -2.03 15.37 -2.01
N ALA A 152 -2.09 14.05 -1.80
CA ALA A 152 -2.50 13.10 -2.83
C ALA A 152 -3.94 13.33 -3.31
N ARG A 153 -4.13 13.48 -4.63
CA ARG A 153 -5.44 13.68 -5.26
C ARG A 153 -5.72 12.73 -6.43
N SER A 154 -4.69 12.05 -6.93
CA SER A 154 -4.75 11.27 -8.16
C SER A 154 -4.17 9.86 -8.00
N ASN A 155 -4.47 8.99 -8.95
CA ASN A 155 -3.82 7.68 -9.07
C ASN A 155 -2.30 7.79 -9.23
N ALA A 156 -1.80 8.83 -9.90
CA ALA A 156 -0.37 9.08 -10.00
C ALA A 156 0.28 9.37 -8.64
N ASP A 157 -0.43 10.05 -7.72
CA ASP A 157 0.06 10.26 -6.36
C ASP A 157 0.16 8.95 -5.59
N VAL A 158 -0.85 8.08 -5.70
CA VAL A 158 -0.83 6.75 -5.07
C VAL A 158 0.38 5.95 -5.52
N LYS A 159 0.62 5.90 -6.83
CA LYS A 159 1.73 5.13 -7.41
C LYS A 159 3.06 5.59 -6.82
N ARG A 160 3.30 6.91 -6.79
CA ARG A 160 4.49 7.49 -6.17
C ARG A 160 4.64 7.11 -4.71
N ILE A 161 3.56 7.18 -3.92
CA ILE A 161 3.61 6.83 -2.49
C ILE A 161 3.96 5.35 -2.31
N THR A 162 3.34 4.45 -3.08
CA THR A 162 3.64 3.02 -2.99
C THR A 162 5.05 2.67 -3.48
N GLU A 163 5.59 3.38 -4.47
CA GLU A 163 6.99 3.24 -4.91
C GLU A 163 7.96 3.63 -3.77
N ILE A 164 7.69 4.75 -3.08
CA ILE A 164 8.47 5.18 -1.91
C ILE A 164 8.42 4.14 -0.80
N LEU A 165 7.24 3.59 -0.51
CA LEU A 165 7.08 2.56 0.51
C LEU A 165 7.82 1.27 0.15
N ASP A 166 7.84 0.89 -1.13
CA ASP A 166 8.61 -0.26 -1.61
C ASP A 166 10.12 -0.03 -1.47
N GLU A 167 10.62 1.15 -1.84
CA GLU A 167 12.02 1.55 -1.63
C GLU A 167 12.40 1.53 -0.15
N GLY A 168 11.53 2.05 0.71
CA GLY A 168 11.71 2.02 2.16
C GLY A 168 11.84 0.60 2.70
N ARG A 169 11.01 -0.33 2.23
CA ARG A 169 11.07 -1.75 2.67
C ARG A 169 12.31 -2.46 2.14
N TYR A 170 12.75 -2.15 0.92
CA TYR A 170 14.03 -2.65 0.43
C TYR A 170 15.20 -2.11 1.27
N ALA A 171 15.17 -0.83 1.66
CA ALA A 171 16.16 -0.24 2.54
C ALA A 171 16.20 -0.93 3.92
N ILE A 172 15.05 -1.24 4.53
CA ILE A 172 14.98 -2.08 5.75
C ILE A 172 15.70 -3.42 5.53
N ALA A 173 15.45 -4.10 4.40
CA ALA A 173 16.09 -5.39 4.11
C ALA A 173 17.62 -5.25 3.99
N CYS A 174 18.12 -4.17 3.38
CA CYS A 174 19.54 -3.87 3.30
C CYS A 174 20.17 -3.63 4.68
N VAL A 175 19.52 -2.86 5.56
CA VAL A 175 19.99 -2.63 6.93
C VAL A 175 20.09 -3.96 7.68
N LYS A 176 19.05 -4.79 7.63
CA LYS A 176 19.04 -6.10 8.30
C LYS A 176 20.13 -7.02 7.76
N ALA A 177 20.37 -7.03 6.44
CA ALA A 177 21.43 -7.83 5.86
C ALA A 177 22.82 -7.40 6.37
N ARG A 178 23.13 -6.10 6.29
CA ARG A 178 24.42 -5.55 6.74
C ARG A 178 24.64 -5.73 8.23
N ALA A 179 23.62 -5.47 9.05
CA ALA A 179 23.69 -5.64 10.50
C ALA A 179 23.94 -7.10 10.94
N ASN A 180 23.66 -8.06 10.06
CA ASN A 180 23.90 -9.49 10.28
C ASN A 180 25.11 -10.03 9.48
N GLY A 181 25.87 -9.17 8.80
CA GLY A 181 26.99 -9.60 7.96
C GLY A 181 26.58 -10.46 6.76
N ALA A 182 25.31 -10.38 6.35
CA ALA A 182 24.79 -11.08 5.19
C ALA A 182 24.96 -10.24 3.90
N PRO A 183 25.01 -10.87 2.72
CA PRO A 183 24.98 -10.14 1.45
C PRO A 183 23.72 -9.27 1.34
N VAL A 184 23.89 -8.06 0.80
CA VAL A 184 22.77 -7.16 0.48
C VAL A 184 21.84 -7.86 -0.52
N PRO A 185 20.52 -7.89 -0.28
CA PRO A 185 19.58 -8.57 -1.18
C PRO A 185 19.52 -7.87 -2.55
N GLU A 186 19.17 -8.64 -3.58
CA GLU A 186 18.78 -8.06 -4.87
C GLU A 186 17.47 -7.27 -4.70
N HIS A 187 17.33 -6.15 -5.42
CA HIS A 187 16.09 -5.38 -5.44
C HIS A 187 15.03 -6.04 -6.32
N ARG A 188 14.39 -7.06 -5.76
CA ARG A 188 13.33 -7.86 -6.40
C ARG A 188 11.96 -7.19 -6.23
N PRO A 189 10.94 -7.58 -7.02
CA PRO A 189 9.56 -7.19 -6.76
C PRO A 189 9.14 -7.53 -5.32
N PRO A 190 8.20 -6.78 -4.72
CA PRO A 190 7.67 -7.11 -3.40
C PRO A 190 6.87 -8.42 -3.42
N CYS A 191 6.51 -8.92 -2.24
CA CYS A 191 5.70 -10.13 -2.13
C CYS A 191 4.36 -9.97 -2.85
N PHE A 192 4.08 -10.89 -3.77
CA PHE A 192 2.83 -10.93 -4.53
C PHE A 192 1.59 -11.04 -3.63
N PHE A 193 1.68 -11.78 -2.52
CA PHE A 193 0.53 -12.03 -1.65
C PHE A 193 0.13 -10.81 -0.83
N ASP A 194 1.11 -10.02 -0.39
CA ASP A 194 0.92 -8.70 0.19
C ASP A 194 2.19 -7.86 0.00
N PRO A 195 2.16 -6.76 -0.77
CA PRO A 195 3.32 -5.87 -0.93
C PRO A 195 3.88 -5.35 0.40
N ALA A 196 3.04 -5.24 1.45
CA ALA A 196 3.47 -4.80 2.77
C ALA A 196 4.44 -5.78 3.45
N HIS A 197 4.53 -7.04 2.99
CA HIS A 197 5.56 -7.99 3.46
C HIS A 197 6.98 -7.64 3.01
N GLY A 198 7.14 -6.70 2.08
CA GLY A 198 8.44 -6.24 1.57
C GLY A 198 9.01 -7.11 0.45
N THR A 199 10.31 -6.93 0.19
CA THR A 199 11.03 -7.55 -0.93
C THR A 199 10.93 -9.06 -0.93
N SER A 200 10.61 -9.65 -2.09
CA SER A 200 10.60 -11.10 -2.25
C SER A 200 12.01 -11.70 -2.15
N VAL A 201 12.11 -12.94 -1.65
CA VAL A 201 13.39 -13.67 -1.55
C VAL A 201 13.46 -14.87 -2.50
N ALA A 202 12.32 -15.26 -3.04
CA ALA A 202 12.19 -16.36 -3.98
C ALA A 202 10.93 -16.18 -4.82
N ASN A 203 10.87 -16.91 -5.92
CA ASN A 203 9.61 -17.15 -6.60
C ASN A 203 9.05 -18.52 -6.18
N VAL A 204 7.73 -18.65 -6.15
CA VAL A 204 7.05 -19.91 -5.83
C VAL A 204 5.97 -20.23 -6.87
N GLN A 205 5.76 -21.51 -7.13
CA GLN A 205 4.64 -21.98 -7.93
C GLN A 205 3.38 -21.99 -7.07
N TRP A 206 2.37 -21.22 -7.46
CA TRP A 206 1.14 -21.07 -6.71
C TRP A 206 -0.06 -20.89 -7.65
N ALA A 207 -1.22 -21.38 -7.23
CA ALA A 207 -2.50 -21.15 -7.88
C ALA A 207 -3.51 -20.70 -6.82
N PRO A 208 -4.34 -19.67 -7.08
CA PRO A 208 -5.51 -19.43 -6.25
C PRO A 208 -6.51 -20.59 -6.42
N PRO A 209 -7.47 -20.76 -5.49
CA PRO A 209 -8.56 -21.72 -5.65
C PRO A 209 -9.25 -21.58 -7.02
N GLY A 210 -9.34 -22.69 -7.77
CA GLY A 210 -9.93 -22.70 -9.11
C GLY A 210 -9.12 -22.00 -10.21
N GLY A 211 -7.93 -21.47 -9.90
CA GLY A 211 -7.06 -20.77 -10.83
C GLY A 211 -5.95 -21.64 -11.42
N ALA A 212 -5.20 -21.03 -12.35
CA ALA A 212 -4.03 -21.66 -12.95
C ALA A 212 -2.76 -21.48 -12.08
N MET A 213 -1.93 -22.52 -12.07
CA MET A 213 -0.60 -22.49 -11.47
C MET A 213 0.29 -21.50 -12.22
N ARG A 214 0.99 -20.66 -11.46
CA ARG A 214 1.93 -19.67 -11.98
C ARG A 214 3.04 -19.42 -10.98
N GLU A 215 4.14 -18.91 -11.48
CA GLU A 215 5.22 -18.41 -10.66
C GLU A 215 4.85 -17.02 -10.11
N VAL A 216 5.09 -16.77 -8.82
CA VAL A 216 4.89 -15.46 -8.17
C VAL A 216 6.04 -15.12 -7.22
N PRO A 217 6.48 -13.85 -7.12
CA PRO A 217 7.48 -13.44 -6.14
C PRO A 217 6.90 -13.50 -4.72
N ALA A 218 7.63 -14.06 -3.76
CA ALA A 218 7.17 -14.22 -2.39
C ALA A 218 8.25 -13.83 -1.36
N CYS A 219 7.83 -13.20 -0.26
CA CYS A 219 8.69 -13.01 0.91
C CYS A 219 9.06 -14.37 1.52
N ALA A 220 10.04 -14.38 2.45
CA ALA A 220 10.51 -15.62 3.06
C ALA A 220 9.38 -16.42 3.73
N ALA A 221 8.47 -15.73 4.43
CA ALA A 221 7.36 -16.35 5.16
C ALA A 221 6.33 -16.99 4.21
N ASP A 222 5.86 -16.26 3.19
CA ASP A 222 4.88 -16.82 2.24
C ASP A 222 5.49 -17.88 1.34
N ALA A 223 6.76 -17.73 0.97
CA ALA A 223 7.47 -18.77 0.23
C ALA A 223 7.52 -20.08 1.04
N GLN A 224 7.71 -20.01 2.36
CA GLN A 224 7.65 -21.16 3.23
C GLN A 224 6.23 -21.74 3.34
N ARG A 225 5.20 -20.90 3.52
CA ARG A 225 3.79 -21.33 3.58
C ARG A 225 3.43 -22.14 2.33
N VAL A 226 3.65 -21.56 1.16
CA VAL A 226 3.33 -22.21 -0.13
C VAL A 226 4.10 -23.52 -0.30
N ARG A 227 5.41 -23.55 -0.02
CA ARG A 227 6.23 -24.77 -0.15
C ARG A 227 5.82 -25.89 0.81
N THR A 228 5.19 -25.55 1.93
CA THR A 228 4.71 -26.51 2.93
C THR A 228 3.23 -26.86 2.74
N GLY A 229 2.59 -26.37 1.67
CA GLY A 229 1.18 -26.63 1.37
C GLY A 229 0.20 -25.81 2.21
N ASN A 230 0.67 -24.78 2.90
CA ASN A 230 -0.16 -23.85 3.66
C ASN A 230 -0.56 -22.64 2.81
N ASP A 231 -1.70 -22.04 3.14
CA ASP A 231 -2.14 -20.81 2.50
C ASP A 231 -1.16 -19.65 2.79
N PRO A 232 -0.77 -18.87 1.76
CA PRO A 232 -0.02 -17.64 1.96
C PRO A 232 -0.88 -16.59 2.67
N SER A 233 -0.25 -15.61 3.29
CA SER A 233 -0.94 -14.50 3.92
C SER A 233 -1.33 -13.47 2.84
N ILE A 234 -2.47 -13.70 2.18
CA ILE A 234 -2.98 -12.86 1.11
C ILE A 234 -3.61 -11.59 1.69
N ARG A 235 -3.27 -10.44 1.12
CA ARG A 235 -3.94 -9.19 1.43
C ARG A 235 -5.37 -9.18 0.91
N MET A 236 -6.29 -9.20 1.87
CA MET A 236 -7.71 -9.08 1.64
C MET A 236 -8.14 -7.62 1.75
N VAL A 237 -8.96 -7.16 0.80
CA VAL A 237 -9.50 -5.80 0.74
C VAL A 237 -11.02 -5.84 0.70
N HIS A 238 -11.66 -4.82 1.27
CA HIS A 238 -13.12 -4.75 1.31
C HIS A 238 -13.67 -4.28 -0.04
N ALA A 239 -14.38 -5.16 -0.74
CA ALA A 239 -15.04 -4.83 -2.02
C ALA A 239 -16.24 -3.85 -1.86
N GLY A 240 -16.59 -3.45 -0.64
CA GLY A 240 -17.67 -2.52 -0.31
C GLY A 240 -18.24 -2.80 1.09
N PRO A 241 -19.17 -1.97 1.60
CA PRO A 241 -19.65 -2.07 2.99
C PRO A 241 -20.38 -3.38 3.36
N GLN A 242 -20.92 -4.11 2.36
CA GLN A 242 -21.64 -5.38 2.57
C GLN A 242 -21.03 -6.56 1.82
N LEU A 243 -19.85 -6.40 1.24
CA LEU A 243 -19.19 -7.47 0.49
C LEU A 243 -18.12 -8.13 1.34
N MET A 244 -18.00 -9.45 1.19
CA MET A 244 -16.90 -10.21 1.79
C MET A 244 -15.57 -9.66 1.28
N PRO A 245 -14.51 -9.64 2.12
CA PRO A 245 -13.17 -9.28 1.66
C PRO A 245 -12.74 -10.20 0.51
N VAL A 246 -12.11 -9.62 -0.50
CA VAL A 246 -11.52 -10.33 -1.65
C VAL A 246 -10.02 -10.04 -1.71
N PRO A 247 -9.20 -10.89 -2.35
CA PRO A 247 -7.81 -10.53 -2.61
C PRO A 247 -7.69 -9.20 -3.34
N TYR A 248 -6.67 -8.41 -3.03
CA TYR A 248 -6.55 -7.04 -3.56
C TYR A 248 -6.62 -6.93 -5.10
N TRP A 249 -6.17 -7.96 -5.82
CA TRP A 249 -6.15 -7.98 -7.28
C TRP A 249 -7.53 -8.19 -7.91
N GLU A 250 -8.54 -8.61 -7.12
CA GLU A 250 -9.91 -8.80 -7.59
C GLU A 250 -10.76 -7.52 -7.52
N ASP A 251 -10.29 -6.48 -6.81
CA ASP A 251 -10.99 -5.20 -6.71
C ASP A 251 -10.31 -4.11 -7.56
N PRO A 252 -10.93 -3.67 -8.69
CA PRO A 252 -10.38 -2.64 -9.55
C PRO A 252 -10.08 -1.31 -8.86
N ARG A 253 -10.72 -1.02 -7.71
CA ARG A 253 -10.50 0.21 -6.95
C ARG A 253 -9.13 0.26 -6.28
N HIS A 254 -8.43 -0.87 -6.20
CA HIS A 254 -7.06 -1.01 -5.71
C HIS A 254 -6.02 -1.05 -6.85
N ALA A 255 -6.44 -0.94 -8.11
CA ALA A 255 -5.54 -1.09 -9.26
C ALA A 255 -4.38 -0.08 -9.25
N ALA A 256 -4.64 1.20 -8.94
CA ALA A 256 -3.58 2.22 -8.89
C ALA A 256 -2.55 1.94 -7.79
N TRP A 257 -3.04 1.52 -6.61
CA TRP A 257 -2.20 1.10 -5.48
C TRP A 257 -1.33 -0.11 -5.84
N ALA A 258 -1.91 -1.16 -6.42
CA ALA A 258 -1.14 -2.34 -6.85
C ALA A 258 -0.14 -1.99 -7.96
N GLN A 259 -0.55 -1.17 -8.94
CA GLN A 259 0.32 -0.76 -10.04
C GLN A 259 1.54 0.03 -9.58
N GLY A 260 1.45 0.79 -8.49
CA GLY A 260 2.61 1.51 -7.99
C GLY A 260 3.67 0.59 -7.38
N TYR A 261 3.26 -0.50 -6.70
CA TYR A 261 4.21 -1.52 -6.23
C TYR A 261 4.88 -2.29 -7.37
N TYR A 262 4.11 -2.68 -8.40
CA TYR A 262 4.62 -3.61 -9.43
C TYR A 262 5.06 -2.96 -10.73
N GLY A 263 4.67 -1.71 -10.99
CA GLY A 263 4.82 -1.06 -12.30
C GLY A 263 6.27 -0.94 -12.77
N ARG A 264 7.20 -0.64 -11.85
CA ARG A 264 8.64 -0.55 -12.16
C ARG A 264 9.29 -1.90 -12.50
N TYR A 265 8.63 -3.00 -12.16
CA TYR A 265 9.10 -4.36 -12.42
C TYR A 265 8.51 -4.95 -13.70
N GLY A 266 7.98 -4.14 -14.63
CA GLY A 266 7.39 -4.63 -15.87
C GLY A 266 8.34 -5.42 -16.79
N SER A 267 9.65 -5.30 -16.61
CA SER A 267 10.67 -6.11 -17.28
C SER A 267 10.96 -7.46 -16.60
N ASP A 268 10.54 -7.64 -15.34
CA ASP A 268 10.65 -8.91 -14.63
C ASP A 268 9.75 -9.97 -15.30
N PRO A 269 10.29 -11.13 -15.71
CA PRO A 269 9.52 -12.15 -16.42
C PRO A 269 8.28 -12.63 -15.66
N VAL A 270 8.37 -12.73 -14.33
CA VAL A 270 7.29 -13.21 -13.47
C VAL A 270 6.20 -12.15 -13.34
N ILE A 271 6.58 -10.90 -13.10
CA ILE A 271 5.60 -9.79 -13.06
C ILE A 271 4.92 -9.61 -14.42
N ARG A 272 5.68 -9.73 -15.51
CA ARG A 272 5.13 -9.67 -16.87
C ARG A 272 4.15 -10.82 -17.11
N GLN A 273 4.44 -12.03 -16.65
CA GLN A 273 3.52 -13.17 -16.75
C GLN A 273 2.23 -12.95 -15.96
N ILE A 274 2.33 -12.44 -14.73
CA ILE A 274 1.16 -12.15 -13.88
C ILE A 274 0.29 -11.05 -14.51
N THR A 275 0.90 -9.99 -15.04
CA THR A 275 0.18 -8.82 -15.59
C THR A 275 -0.42 -9.10 -16.98
N THR A 276 0.23 -9.93 -17.80
CA THR A 276 -0.27 -10.33 -19.13
C THR A 276 -1.34 -11.43 -19.03
N GLY A 277 -1.34 -12.19 -17.93
CA GLY A 277 -2.33 -13.22 -17.66
C GLY A 277 -3.69 -12.63 -17.31
N ALA A 278 -4.55 -12.42 -18.32
CA ALA A 278 -5.94 -11.97 -18.19
C ALA A 278 -6.88 -12.92 -17.38
N LEU A 279 -6.35 -13.87 -16.61
CA LEU A 279 -7.07 -14.88 -15.84
C LEU A 279 -6.84 -14.76 -14.32
N MET A 280 -6.64 -13.53 -13.83
CA MET A 280 -6.91 -13.22 -12.42
C MET A 280 -8.42 -13.09 -12.11
N ILE A 281 -9.25 -13.04 -13.15
CA ILE A 281 -10.65 -12.63 -13.08
C ILE A 281 -11.56 -13.80 -13.48
N GLY A 282 -12.31 -14.36 -12.51
CA GLY A 282 -13.73 -14.67 -12.72
C GLY A 282 -14.18 -15.99 -13.38
N GLY A 283 -13.48 -17.11 -13.19
CA GLY A 283 -13.90 -18.39 -13.80
C GLY A 283 -14.96 -19.22 -13.06
N PHE A 284 -15.10 -19.12 -11.74
CA PHE A 284 -15.87 -20.12 -10.97
C PHE A 284 -17.16 -19.65 -10.29
N SER A 285 -17.35 -18.34 -10.03
CA SER A 285 -18.62 -17.87 -9.42
C SER A 285 -19.77 -17.74 -10.42
N LEU A 286 -19.53 -17.79 -11.73
CA LEU A 286 -20.58 -17.73 -12.75
C LEU A 286 -21.09 -19.10 -13.21
N LEU A 287 -20.40 -20.21 -12.91
CA LEU A 287 -20.81 -21.55 -13.38
C LEU A 287 -21.61 -22.35 -12.35
N MET A 288 -21.46 -22.07 -11.04
CA MET A 288 -22.24 -22.77 -10.00
C MET A 288 -23.59 -22.11 -9.68
N GLY A 289 -23.83 -20.88 -10.12
CA GLY A 289 -25.15 -20.24 -10.00
C GLY A 289 -26.12 -20.56 -11.15
N LEU A 290 -25.70 -21.39 -12.12
CA LEU A 290 -26.49 -21.73 -13.31
C LEU A 290 -26.89 -23.20 -13.39
N LEU A 291 -26.59 -23.98 -12.34
CA LEU A 291 -26.98 -25.39 -12.20
C LEU A 291 -27.91 -25.64 -11.00
N ASP A 292 -28.25 -24.59 -10.26
CA ASP A 292 -29.22 -24.61 -9.15
C ASP A 292 -30.51 -23.85 -9.54
N ASP A 293 -31.10 -24.20 -10.69
CA ASP A 293 -32.52 -23.98 -11.03
C ASP A 293 -33.02 -25.05 -12.01
#